data_AF-A0A7V9JVH2-F1
#
_entry.id   AF-A0A7V9JVH2-F1
#
_cell.length_a   1.000
_cell.length_b   1.000
_cell.length_c   1.000
_cell.angle_alpha   90.00
_cell.angle_beta   90.00
_cell.angle_gamma   90.00
#
_symmetry.space_group_name_H-M   'P 1'
#
loop_
_entity.id
_entity.type
_entity.pdbx_description
1 polymer ?
#
loop_
_entity_poly.entity_id
_entity_poly.type
_entity_poly.pdbx_seq_one_letter_code
_entity_poly.pdbx_strand_id
1 'polypeptide(L)' 'MNCMGIRYGDEMIVVDAGMGFPEETPFGVDISIPNFDFLEEYRDDLTALILTHGHEDHIGALPYFLKKFNLPVY' A
#
# COMPACT_ATOMS: atom_id res chain seq x y z
N MET A 1 6.09 8.00 -1.86
CA MET A 1 5.03 6.98 -1.96
C MET A 1 5.69 5.65 -2.28
N ASN A 2 5.96 4.85 -1.26
CA ASN A 2 6.56 3.53 -1.39
C ASN A 2 5.47 2.46 -1.29
N CYS A 3 5.42 1.56 -2.26
CA CYS A 3 4.50 0.43 -2.32
C CYS A 3 5.01 -0.54 -3.39
N MET A 4 5.47 -1.72 -2.99
CA MET A 4 6.02 -2.72 -3.90
C MET A 4 5.35 -4.07 -3.70
N GLY A 5 4.79 -4.65 -4.76
CA GLY A 5 4.32 -6.04 -4.76
C GLY A 5 5.42 -6.99 -5.19
N ILE A 6 5.61 -8.09 -4.46
CA ILE A 6 6.52 -9.19 -4.83
C ILE A 6 5.69 -10.47 -4.86
N ARG A 7 5.67 -11.16 -6.01
CA ARG A 7 4.89 -12.39 -6.20
C ARG A 7 5.79 -13.54 -6.65
N TYR A 8 5.53 -14.71 -6.11
CA TYR A 8 6.14 -15.96 -6.53
C TYR A 8 5.13 -17.12 -6.38
N GLY A 9 4.77 -17.76 -7.49
CA GLY A 9 3.70 -18.76 -7.49
C GLY A 9 2.36 -18.14 -7.08
N ASP A 10 1.70 -18.79 -6.13
CA ASP A 10 0.39 -18.40 -5.58
C ASP A 10 0.53 -17.57 -4.29
N GLU A 11 1.69 -16.95 -4.07
CA GLU A 11 1.93 -16.06 -2.93
C GLU A 11 2.41 -14.69 -3.41
N MET A 12 1.85 -13.65 -2.79
CA MET A 12 2.19 -12.26 -2.98
C MET A 12 2.34 -11.57 -1.63
N ILE A 13 3.44 -10.83 -1.47
CA ILE A 13 3.63 -9.88 -0.38
C ILE A 13 3.62 -8.46 -0.91
N VAL A 14 3.21 -7.53 -0.07
CA VAL A 14 3.37 -6.10 -0.30
C VAL A 14 4.42 -5.55 0.66
N VAL A 15 5.33 -4.73 0.16
CA VAL A 15 6.32 -4.01 0.95
C VAL A 15 5.96 -2.53 0.91
N ASP A 16 5.68 -1.99 2.09
CA ASP A 16 5.16 -0.65 2.35
C ASP A 16 3.78 -0.35 1.74
N ALA A 17 3.06 0.54 2.40
CA ALA A 17 1.81 1.14 1.92
C ALA A 17 1.87 2.63 2.24
N GLY A 18 2.72 3.35 1.51
CA GLY A 18 3.02 4.75 1.77
C GLY A 18 2.08 5.75 1.11
N MET A 19 2.00 6.95 1.68
CA MET A 19 1.34 8.08 1.01
C MET A 19 2.36 8.93 0.22
N GLY A 20 1.86 9.77 -0.67
CA GLY A 20 2.61 10.87 -1.29
C GLY A 20 2.08 12.20 -0.81
N PHE A 21 2.97 13.12 -0.47
CA PHE A 21 2.60 14.49 -0.14
C PHE A 21 2.26 15.26 -1.42
N PRO A 22 1.21 16.10 -1.39
CA PRO A 22 0.83 16.91 -2.54
C PRO A 22 1.95 17.91 -2.85
N GLU A 23 2.22 18.09 -4.14
CA GLU A 23 3.01 19.23 -4.64
C GLU A 23 2.15 20.50 -4.62
N GLU A 24 2.71 21.66 -4.97
CA GLU A 24 1.98 22.95 -4.96
C GLU A 24 0.66 22.93 -5.78
N THR A 25 0.50 21.95 -6.67
CA THR A 25 -0.75 21.62 -7.34
C THR A 25 -0.92 20.10 -7.38
N PRO A 26 -2.15 19.56 -7.33
CA PRO A 26 -3.47 20.22 -7.37
C PRO A 26 -3.98 20.75 -6.01
N PHE A 27 -4.71 21.87 -6.05
CA PHE A 27 -5.31 22.47 -4.85
C PHE A 27 -6.40 21.60 -4.23
N GLY A 28 -6.42 21.51 -2.90
CA GLY A 28 -7.44 20.79 -2.12
C GLY A 28 -7.20 19.29 -1.97
N VAL A 29 -6.08 18.76 -2.48
CA VAL A 29 -5.63 17.40 -2.19
C VAL A 29 -4.75 17.43 -0.96
N ASP A 30 -5.12 16.68 0.08
CA ASP A 30 -4.33 16.57 1.31
C ASP A 30 -3.20 15.53 1.19
N ILE A 31 -3.49 14.39 0.54
CA ILE A 31 -2.56 13.27 0.33
C ILE A 31 -2.88 12.55 -0.97
N SER A 32 -1.87 11.87 -1.52
CA SER A 32 -2.03 10.89 -2.60
C SER A 32 -1.70 9.49 -2.08
N ILE A 33 -2.38 8.45 -2.56
CA ILE A 33 -2.13 7.05 -2.18
C ILE A 33 -2.05 6.16 -3.43
N PRO A 34 -1.41 4.98 -3.35
CA PRO A 34 -1.38 4.04 -4.47
C PRO A 34 -2.77 3.56 -4.85
N ASN A 35 -2.98 3.24 -6.12
CA ASN A 35 -4.18 2.52 -6.53
C ASN A 35 -4.01 1.02 -6.23
N PHE A 36 -4.81 0.52 -5.27
CA PHE A 36 -4.79 -0.88 -4.89
C PHE A 36 -5.73 -1.79 -5.68
N ASP A 37 -6.50 -1.28 -6.64
CA ASP A 37 -7.49 -2.08 -7.39
C ASP A 37 -6.84 -3.26 -8.13
N PHE A 38 -5.58 -3.11 -8.59
CA PHE A 38 -4.84 -4.19 -9.23
C PHE A 38 -4.60 -5.40 -8.30
N LEU A 39 -4.51 -5.17 -6.98
CA LEU A 39 -4.30 -6.23 -6.01
C LEU A 39 -5.56 -7.08 -5.77
N GLU A 40 -6.74 -6.60 -6.17
CA GLU A 40 -7.98 -7.37 -6.08
C GLU A 40 -7.94 -8.64 -6.95
N GLU A 41 -7.21 -8.61 -8.06
CA GLU A 41 -7.01 -9.78 -8.93
C GLU A 41 -6.17 -10.89 -8.26
N TYR A 42 -5.42 -10.55 -7.21
CA TYR A 42 -4.52 -11.44 -6.46
C TYR A 42 -4.92 -11.54 -4.99
N ARG A 43 -6.18 -11.23 -4.66
CA ARG A 43 -6.67 -11.16 -3.28
C ARG A 43 -6.38 -12.42 -2.47
N ASP A 44 -6.51 -13.59 -3.09
CA ASP A 44 -6.27 -14.88 -2.42
C ASP A 44 -4.77 -15.21 -2.28
N ASP A 45 -3.92 -14.62 -3.12
CA ASP A 45 -2.46 -14.79 -3.08
C ASP A 45 -1.80 -13.83 -2.07
N LEU A 46 -2.49 -12.77 -1.64
CA LEU A 46 -1.94 -11.77 -0.73
C LEU A 46 -1.78 -12.30 0.70
N THR A 47 -0.54 -12.59 1.10
CA THR A 47 -0.23 -13.24 2.39
C THR A 47 0.23 -12.29 3.47
N ALA A 48 0.89 -11.18 3.12
CA ALA A 48 1.46 -10.25 4.10
C ALA A 48 1.67 -8.82 3.55
N LEU A 49 1.61 -7.85 4.45
CA LEU A 49 2.14 -6.50 4.25
C LEU A 49 3.33 -6.30 5.20
N ILE A 50 4.48 -5.92 4.67
CA ILE A 50 5.72 -5.69 5.42
C ILE A 50 6.03 -4.20 5.38
N LEU A 51 6.17 -3.57 6.55
CA LEU A 51 6.54 -2.17 6.70
C LEU A 51 8.03 -2.05 6.99
N THR A 52 8.75 -1.32 6.16
CA THR A 52 10.20 -1.18 6.31
C THR A 52 10.58 -0.30 7.50
N HIS A 53 9.84 0.80 7.71
CA HIS A 53 9.98 1.73 8.84
C HIS A 53 8.77 2.67 8.94
N GLY A 54 8.72 3.50 9.99
CA GLY A 54 7.53 4.29 10.36
C GLY A 54 7.40 5.68 9.72
N HIS A 55 8.02 5.96 8.57
CA HIS A 55 7.76 7.22 7.87
C HIS A 55 6.46 7.17 7.07
N GLU A 56 5.77 8.31 6.97
CA GLU A 56 4.46 8.42 6.31
C GLU A 56 4.49 8.02 4.82
N ASP A 57 5.60 8.25 4.13
CA ASP A 57 5.77 7.81 2.75
C ASP A 57 5.99 6.30 2.60
N HIS A 58 5.97 5.55 3.72
CA HIS A 58 5.99 4.09 3.83
C HIS A 58 4.75 3.50 4.50
N ILE A 59 4.14 4.18 5.48
CA ILE A 59 2.98 3.65 6.23
C ILE A 59 1.67 4.41 6.02
N GLY A 60 1.72 5.59 5.39
CA GLY A 60 0.62 6.55 5.39
C GLY A 60 -0.65 6.10 4.65
N ALA A 61 -0.53 5.17 3.71
CA ALA A 61 -1.67 4.58 3.00
C ALA A 61 -2.17 3.27 3.66
N LEU A 62 -1.54 2.79 4.75
CA LEU A 62 -1.92 1.57 5.46
C LEU A 62 -3.42 1.51 5.84
N PRO A 63 -4.05 2.57 6.39
CA PRO A 63 -5.48 2.52 6.71
C PRO A 63 -6.39 2.36 5.50
N TYR A 64 -5.95 2.78 4.32
CA TYR A 64 -6.70 2.64 3.07
C TYR A 64 -6.52 1.25 2.47
N PHE A 65 -5.30 0.70 2.56
CA PHE A 65 -5.01 -0.67 2.17
C PHE A 65 -5.82 -1.68 3.00
N LEU A 66 -5.80 -1.55 4.33
CA LEU A 66 -6.48 -2.49 5.24
C LEU A 66 -8.01 -2.45 5.17
N LYS A 67 -8.60 -1.39 4.60
CA LYS A 67 -10.04 -1.36 4.28
C LYS A 67 -10.41 -2.34 3.16
N LYS A 68 -9.48 -2.65 2.26
CA LYS A 68 -9.69 -3.55 1.12
C LYS A 68 -9.20 -4.96 1.39
N PHE A 69 -8.03 -5.09 2.03
CA PHE A 69 -7.37 -6.37 2.28
C PHE A 69 -7.12 -6.56 3.78
N ASN A 70 -7.70 -7.62 4.35
CA ASN A 70 -7.52 -7.96 5.76
C ASN A 70 -6.49 -9.08 5.89
N LEU A 71 -5.23 -8.71 6.13
CA LEU A 71 -4.09 -9.62 6.21
C LEU A 71 -3.09 -9.19 7.29
N PRO A 72 -2.16 -10.06 7.72
CA PRO A 72 -1.17 -9.72 8.72
C PRO A 72 -0.22 -8.59 8.26
N VAL A 73 0.08 -7.66 9.18
CA VAL A 73 1.04 -6.58 8.98
C VAL A 73 2.25 -6.82 9.86
N TYR A 74 3.44 -6.72 9.26
CA TYR A 74 4.74 -6.95 9.90
C TYR A 74 5.62 -5.70 9.83
#